data_AF-A0AAU3Y9N3-F1
#
_entry.id   AF-A0AAU3Y9N3-F1
#
_cell.length_a   1.000
_cell.length_b   1.000
_cell.length_c   1.000
_cell.angle_alpha   90.00
_cell.angle_beta   90.00
_cell.angle_gamma   90.00
#
_symmetry.space_group_name_H-M   'P 1'
#
loop_
_entity.id
_entity.type
_entity.pdbx_description
1 polymer ?
#
loop_
_entity_poly.entity_id
_entity_poly.type
_entity_poly.pdbx_seq_one_letter_code
_entity_poly.pdbx_strand_id
1 'polypeptide(L)'
;MAVQRASAYLVAGVRREQVEYRVVLAPVVVGFPPRELHDLQLRARSEQQTPEWKARYAVRSGVEGTVNEFAHGHGMRRCRYRGQGKAHIQHVLTAIAVNIERLSGLSPAQEAPAPRRPTAFQNYLDQCELPRPKSWRTLGS
;
A
#
# COMPACT_ATOMS: atom_id res chain seq x y z
N MET A 1 -11.28 -29.13 -17.97
CA MET A 1 -10.16 -30.02 -17.59
C MET A 1 -9.00 -29.15 -17.12
N ALA A 2 -8.68 -29.13 -15.83
CA ALA A 2 -7.53 -28.42 -15.29
C ALA A 2 -6.62 -29.43 -14.59
N VAL A 3 -5.38 -29.54 -15.09
CA VAL A 3 -4.38 -30.48 -14.59
C VAL A 3 -3.76 -29.90 -13.31
N GLN A 4 -4.08 -30.51 -12.17
CA GLN A 4 -3.53 -30.18 -10.86
C GLN A 4 -2.09 -30.72 -10.75
N ARG A 5 -1.12 -29.84 -10.49
CA ARG A 5 0.22 -30.23 -10.03
C ARG A 5 0.21 -30.35 -8.51
N ALA A 6 0.37 -31.57 -7.99
CA ALA A 6 0.55 -31.82 -6.56
C ALA A 6 2.01 -31.57 -6.15
N SER A 7 2.24 -30.86 -5.05
CA SER A 7 3.56 -30.74 -4.40
C SER A 7 3.68 -31.83 -3.34
N ALA A 8 4.62 -32.75 -3.51
CA ALA A 8 4.87 -33.87 -2.60
C ALA A 8 6.14 -33.61 -1.78
N TYR A 9 6.09 -33.85 -0.47
CA TYR A 9 7.27 -33.83 0.40
C TYR A 9 7.46 -35.23 1.03
N LEU A 10 8.72 -35.67 1.12
CA LEU A 10 9.11 -36.95 1.72
C LEU A 10 9.44 -36.77 3.20
N VAL A 11 8.80 -37.55 4.07
CA VAL A 11 9.18 -37.67 5.48
C VAL A 11 9.77 -39.06 5.69
N ALA A 12 11.05 -39.12 6.08
CA ALA A 12 11.74 -40.37 6.38
C ALA A 12 11.49 -40.79 7.83
N GLY A 13 10.91 -41.96 8.06
CA GLY A 13 10.84 -42.59 9.38
C GLY A 13 11.97 -43.61 9.54
N VAL A 14 12.84 -43.45 10.53
CA VAL A 14 13.92 -44.41 10.83
C VAL A 14 13.42 -45.41 11.87
N ARG A 15 13.07 -46.62 11.42
CA ARG A 15 13.06 -47.81 12.30
C ARG A 15 14.23 -48.69 11.90
N ARG A 16 14.99 -49.14 12.91
CA ARG A 16 16.25 -49.88 12.76
C ARG A 16 16.11 -50.90 11.61
N GLU A 17 16.93 -50.69 10.59
CA GLU A 17 17.17 -51.57 9.44
C GLU A 17 16.31 -51.41 8.16
N GLN A 18 15.34 -50.49 8.08
CA GLN A 18 14.68 -50.13 6.81
C GLN A 18 14.27 -48.64 6.79
N VAL A 19 14.68 -47.89 5.75
CA VAL A 19 14.19 -46.50 5.52
C VAL A 19 12.90 -46.59 4.71
N GLU A 20 11.75 -46.44 5.38
CA GLU A 20 10.44 -46.37 4.72
C GLU A 20 10.13 -44.91 4.36
N TYR A 21 10.11 -44.61 3.07
CA TYR A 21 9.69 -43.33 2.53
C TYR A 21 8.17 -43.30 2.42
N ARG A 22 7.48 -42.62 3.35
CA ARG A 22 6.03 -42.43 3.26
C ARG A 22 5.71 -41.09 2.62
N VAL A 23 5.14 -41.12 1.41
CA VAL A 23 4.55 -39.93 0.79
C VAL A 23 3.27 -39.59 1.55
N VAL A 24 3.30 -38.52 2.35
CA VAL A 24 2.11 -38.02 3.05
C VAL A 24 1.43 -37.00 2.14
N LEU A 25 0.39 -37.41 1.43
CA LEU A 25 -0.47 -36.50 0.68
C LEU A 25 -1.53 -35.94 1.64
N ALA A 26 -1.30 -34.74 2.16
CA ALA A 26 -2.36 -33.97 2.81
C ALA A 26 -3.30 -33.43 1.72
N PRO A 27 -4.59 -33.77 1.70
CA PRO A 27 -5.51 -33.22 0.71
C PRO A 27 -5.64 -31.70 0.94
N VAL A 28 -5.45 -30.91 -0.12
CA VAL A 28 -5.79 -29.48 -0.09
C VAL A 28 -7.32 -29.40 -0.07
N VAL A 29 -7.90 -29.24 1.11
CA VAL A 29 -9.34 -29.03 1.26
C VAL A 29 -9.65 -27.61 0.83
N VAL A 30 -10.32 -27.46 -0.32
CA VAL A 30 -10.88 -26.17 -0.75
C VAL A 30 -12.14 -25.94 0.07
N GLY A 31 -12.06 -25.07 1.08
CA GLY A 31 -13.21 -24.65 1.87
C GLY A 31 -14.08 -23.68 1.07
N PHE A 32 -15.37 -23.98 0.94
CA PHE A 32 -16.34 -23.02 0.41
C PHE A 32 -16.89 -22.15 1.55
N PRO A 33 -17.00 -20.82 1.36
CA PRO A 33 -17.68 -19.99 2.34
C PRO A 33 -19.15 -20.43 2.47
N PRO A 34 -19.75 -20.32 3.66
CA PRO A 34 -21.19 -20.49 3.82
C PRO A 34 -21.97 -19.64 2.83
N ARG A 35 -23.13 -20.14 2.34
CA ARG A 35 -23.92 -19.46 1.29
C ARG A 35 -24.21 -18.00 1.62
N GLU A 36 -24.54 -17.69 2.86
CA GLU A 36 -24.80 -16.33 3.32
C GLU A 36 -23.60 -15.40 3.11
N LEU A 37 -22.39 -15.85 3.48
CA LEU A 37 -21.17 -15.07 3.30
C LEU A 37 -20.84 -14.89 1.81
N HIS A 38 -21.03 -15.94 1.02
CA HIS A 38 -20.86 -15.87 -0.43
C HIS A 38 -21.79 -14.83 -1.06
N ASP A 39 -23.07 -14.83 -0.69
CA ASP A 39 -24.06 -13.91 -1.25
C ASP A 39 -23.80 -12.46 -0.82
N LEU A 40 -23.35 -12.24 0.43
CA LEU A 40 -22.89 -10.94 0.90
C LEU A 40 -21.69 -10.44 0.09
N GLN A 41 -20.71 -11.30 -0.19
CA GLN A 41 -19.54 -10.95 -0.99
C GLN A 41 -19.92 -10.58 -2.43
N LEU A 42 -20.86 -11.32 -3.04
CA LEU A 42 -21.35 -11.01 -4.38
C LEU A 42 -22.06 -9.65 -4.43
N ARG A 43 -22.94 -9.37 -3.46
CA ARG A 43 -23.60 -8.06 -3.35
C ARG A 43 -22.59 -6.93 -3.19
N ALA A 44 -21.65 -7.07 -2.25
CA ALA A 44 -20.60 -6.07 -2.04
C ALA A 44 -19.76 -5.83 -3.31
N ARG A 45 -19.40 -6.88 -4.05
CA ARG A 45 -18.68 -6.74 -5.34
C ARG A 45 -19.50 -6.02 -6.40
N SER A 46 -20.80 -6.25 -6.45
CA SER A 46 -21.70 -5.55 -7.39
C SER A 46 -21.79 -4.06 -7.05
N GLU A 47 -21.93 -3.72 -5.77
CA GLU A 47 -21.93 -2.34 -5.28
C GLU A 47 -20.61 -1.62 -5.59
N GLN A 48 -19.48 -2.32 -5.47
CA GLN A 48 -18.14 -1.79 -5.80
C GLN A 48 -17.99 -1.32 -7.24
N GLN A 49 -18.79 -1.83 -8.17
CA GLN A 49 -18.73 -1.42 -9.57
C GLN A 49 -19.37 -0.05 -9.83
N THR A 50 -20.23 0.40 -8.92
CA THR A 50 -20.98 1.66 -9.07
C THR A 50 -20.05 2.88 -8.96
N PRO A 51 -20.29 3.96 -9.74
CA PRO A 51 -19.52 5.20 -9.65
C PRO A 51 -19.57 5.84 -8.25
N GLU A 52 -20.73 5.80 -7.58
CA GLU A 52 -20.95 6.36 -6.25
C GLU A 52 -20.14 5.63 -5.18
N TRP A 53 -20.02 4.30 -5.29
CA TRP A 53 -19.15 3.53 -4.42
C TRP A 53 -17.68 3.88 -4.66
N LYS A 54 -17.25 3.91 -5.93
CA LYS A 54 -15.86 4.26 -6.30
C LYS A 54 -15.49 5.66 -5.82
N ALA A 55 -16.37 6.65 -5.96
CA ALA A 55 -16.15 8.00 -5.48
C ALA A 55 -15.95 8.06 -3.97
N ARG A 56 -16.78 7.35 -3.20
CA ARG A 56 -16.63 7.23 -1.74
C ARG A 56 -15.35 6.50 -1.35
N TYR A 57 -14.96 5.46 -2.09
CA TYR A 57 -13.79 4.65 -1.78
C TYR A 57 -12.47 5.26 -2.26
N ALA A 58 -12.48 6.24 -3.18
CA ALA A 58 -11.29 6.84 -3.77
C ALA A 58 -10.28 7.35 -2.73
N VAL A 59 -10.78 7.97 -1.65
CA VAL A 59 -9.94 8.46 -0.54
C VAL A 59 -9.18 7.31 0.12
N ARG A 60 -9.87 6.20 0.38
CA ARG A 60 -9.30 5.02 1.02
C ARG A 60 -8.34 4.28 0.09
N SER A 61 -8.69 4.11 -1.18
CA SER A 61 -7.80 3.46 -2.15
C SER A 61 -6.48 4.22 -2.33
N GLY A 62 -6.47 5.55 -2.20
CA GLY A 62 -5.23 6.33 -2.23
C GLY A 62 -4.27 6.00 -1.07
N VAL A 63 -4.81 5.82 0.13
CA VAL A 63 -4.03 5.42 1.31
C VAL A 63 -3.53 3.98 1.16
N GLU A 64 -4.41 3.06 0.74
CA GLU A 64 -4.06 1.65 0.52
C GLU A 64 -2.97 1.50 -0.56
N GLY A 65 -3.07 2.27 -1.65
CA GLY A 65 -2.04 2.33 -2.68
C GLY A 65 -0.68 2.79 -2.14
N THR A 66 -0.67 3.84 -1.31
CA THR A 66 0.57 4.32 -0.67
C THR A 66 1.16 3.27 0.28
N VAL A 67 0.34 2.61 1.10
CA VAL A 67 0.81 1.53 1.98
C VAL A 67 1.38 0.36 1.17
N ASN A 68 0.73 0.02 0.05
CA ASN A 68 1.19 -1.04 -0.84
C ASN A 68 2.55 -0.71 -1.47
N GLU A 69 2.74 0.51 -1.96
CA GLU A 69 4.01 1.01 -2.51
C GLU A 69 5.12 0.93 -1.45
N PHE A 70 4.88 1.45 -0.24
CA PHE A 70 5.85 1.37 0.85
C PHE A 70 6.20 -0.06 1.24
N ALA A 71 5.19 -0.93 1.34
CA ALA A 71 5.38 -2.31 1.79
C ALA A 71 6.12 -3.16 0.75
N HIS A 72 5.72 -3.08 -0.52
CA HIS A 72 6.21 -3.96 -1.58
C HIS A 72 7.30 -3.33 -2.44
N GLY A 73 7.21 -2.03 -2.74
CA GLY A 73 8.21 -1.28 -3.50
C GLY A 73 9.45 -0.95 -2.67
N HIS A 74 9.27 -0.60 -1.39
CA HIS A 74 10.36 -0.10 -0.54
C HIS A 74 10.64 -0.97 0.71
N GLY A 75 9.99 -2.13 0.82
CA GLY A 75 10.31 -3.12 1.85
C GLY A 75 10.04 -2.68 3.30
N MET A 76 9.14 -1.73 3.54
CA MET A 76 8.91 -1.14 4.88
C MET A 76 8.47 -2.14 5.96
N ARG A 77 8.00 -3.33 5.58
CA ARG A 77 7.68 -4.43 6.52
C ARG A 77 8.93 -5.00 7.22
N ARG A 78 10.13 -4.67 6.75
CA ARG A 78 11.41 -5.11 7.33
C ARG A 78 12.28 -3.90 7.64
N CYS A 79 12.59 -3.72 8.93
CA CYS A 79 13.54 -2.72 9.37
C CYS A 79 14.93 -3.35 9.54
N ARG A 80 15.98 -2.71 9.02
CA ARG A 80 17.37 -3.18 9.19
C ARG A 80 17.85 -2.96 10.63
N TYR A 81 17.31 -1.94 11.29
CA TYR A 81 17.69 -1.55 12.64
C TYR A 81 16.71 -2.08 13.69
N ARG A 82 17.24 -2.42 14.87
CA ARG A 82 16.43 -2.84 16.02
C ARG A 82 16.08 -1.63 16.91
N GLY A 83 14.84 -1.61 17.40
CA GLY A 83 14.29 -0.56 18.27
C GLY A 83 13.40 0.44 17.54
N GLN A 84 12.33 0.89 18.21
CA GLN A 84 11.27 1.73 17.62
C GLN A 84 11.80 3.07 17.10
N GLY A 85 12.69 3.75 17.83
CA GLY A 85 13.24 5.03 17.39
C GLY A 85 14.05 4.93 16.08
N LYS A 86 14.86 3.89 15.92
CA LYS A 86 15.63 3.66 14.70
C LYS A 86 14.73 3.22 13.53
N ALA A 87 13.71 2.40 13.81
CA ALA A 87 12.71 2.03 12.82
C ALA A 87 11.93 3.24 12.30
N HIS A 88 11.52 4.13 13.21
CA HIS A 88 10.84 5.38 12.85
C HIS A 88 11.69 6.24 11.92
N ILE A 89 12.98 6.45 12.23
CA ILE A 89 13.89 7.20 11.37
C ILE A 89 14.01 6.54 9.99
N GLN A 90 14.18 5.21 9.94
CA GLN A 90 14.22 4.49 8.66
C GLN A 90 12.95 4.75 7.85
N HIS A 91 11.77 4.62 8.46
CA HIS A 91 10.48 4.84 7.79
C HIS A 91 10.29 6.27 7.30
N VAL A 92 10.68 7.28 8.10
CA VAL A 92 10.62 8.69 7.70
C VAL A 92 11.53 8.95 6.50
N LEU A 93 12.77 8.45 6.53
CA LEU A 93 13.71 8.58 5.42
C LEU A 93 13.20 7.88 4.15
N THR A 94 12.62 6.69 4.29
CA THR A 94 11.95 6.01 3.16
C THR A 94 10.79 6.84 2.62
N ALA A 95 9.96 7.43 3.47
CA ALA A 95 8.85 8.29 3.03
C ALA A 95 9.33 9.54 2.28
N ILE A 96 10.43 10.15 2.71
CA ILE A 96 11.06 11.26 1.99
C ILE A 96 11.56 10.79 0.61
N ALA A 97 12.26 9.66 0.55
CA ALA A 97 12.78 9.12 -0.72
C ALA A 97 11.66 8.84 -1.72
N VAL A 98 10.56 8.21 -1.28
CA VAL A 98 9.38 7.96 -2.12
C VAL A 98 8.76 9.25 -2.64
N ASN A 99 8.65 10.27 -1.80
CA ASN A 99 8.14 11.57 -2.25
C ASN A 99 9.04 12.21 -3.31
N ILE A 100 10.36 12.07 -3.20
CA ILE A 100 11.32 12.55 -4.20
C ILE A 100 11.15 11.77 -5.51
N GLU A 101 11.04 10.44 -5.46
CA GLU A 101 10.82 9.58 -6.63
C GLU A 101 9.53 9.97 -7.36
N ARG A 102 8.42 10.12 -6.63
CA ARG A 102 7.13 10.58 -7.18
C ARG A 102 7.24 11.94 -7.86
N LEU A 103 7.97 12.88 -7.25
CA LEU A 103 8.22 14.20 -7.85
C LEU A 103 9.05 14.10 -9.12
N SER A 104 10.03 13.21 -9.17
CA SER A 104 10.90 13.02 -10.34
C SER A 104 10.17 12.43 -11.55
N GLY A 105 9.10 11.65 -11.32
CA GLY A 105 8.27 11.07 -12.37
C GLY A 105 7.20 12.03 -12.92
N LEU A 106 6.99 13.19 -12.30
CA LEU A 106 6.08 14.20 -12.83
C LEU A 106 6.74 14.88 -14.03
N SER A 107 6.11 14.77 -15.21
CA SER A 107 6.45 15.65 -16.33
C SER A 107 6.32 17.11 -15.88
N PRO A 108 7.24 18.02 -16.24
CA PRO A 108 7.03 19.46 -16.11
C PRO A 108 5.97 19.91 -17.13
N ALA A 109 4.73 19.41 -16.99
CA ALA A 109 3.64 19.71 -17.90
C ALA A 109 3.03 21.06 -17.52
N GLN A 110 3.28 22.03 -18.40
CA GLN A 110 2.46 23.19 -18.77
C GLN A 110 1.10 23.30 -18.07
N GLU A 111 1.10 23.84 -16.86
CA GLU A 111 0.10 24.75 -16.30
C GLU A 111 0.55 25.01 -14.86
N ALA A 112 0.48 26.27 -14.42
CA ALA A 112 0.85 26.62 -13.05
C ALA A 112 0.02 25.73 -12.09
N PRO A 113 0.65 25.05 -11.10
CA PRO A 113 -0.08 24.23 -10.15
C PRO A 113 -1.24 25.04 -9.57
N ALA A 114 -2.45 24.47 -9.52
CA ALA A 114 -3.60 25.12 -8.91
C ALA A 114 -3.18 25.68 -7.53
N PRO A 115 -3.44 26.97 -7.25
CA PRO A 115 -2.92 27.60 -6.05
C PRO A 115 -3.40 26.82 -4.83
N ARG A 116 -2.47 26.50 -3.93
CA ARG A 116 -2.84 25.85 -2.67
C ARG A 116 -3.87 26.72 -1.95
N ARG A 117 -4.85 26.06 -1.31
CA ARG A 117 -5.74 26.75 -0.37
C ARG A 117 -4.88 27.52 0.63
N PRO A 118 -5.16 28.80 0.89
CA PRO A 118 -4.36 29.58 1.81
C PRO A 118 -4.32 28.91 3.19
N THR A 119 -3.15 28.90 3.82
CA THR A 119 -3.01 28.40 5.20
C THR A 119 -3.72 29.35 6.16
N ALA A 120 -4.02 28.88 7.38
CA ALA A 120 -4.60 29.74 8.42
C ALA A 120 -3.75 31.00 8.67
N PHE A 121 -2.43 30.87 8.61
CA PHE A 121 -1.50 32.01 8.72
C PHE A 121 -1.63 32.98 7.54
N GLN A 122 -1.76 32.47 6.29
CA GLN A 122 -1.98 33.33 5.13
C GLN A 122 -3.31 34.07 5.20
N ASN A 123 -4.37 33.40 5.65
CA ASN A 123 -5.67 34.04 5.88
C ASN A 123 -5.58 35.15 6.96
N TYR A 124 -4.83 34.91 8.03
CA TYR A 124 -4.59 35.92 9.07
C TYR A 124 -3.85 37.15 8.51
N LEU A 125 -2.82 36.94 7.69
CA LEU A 125 -2.10 38.05 7.05
C LEU A 125 -3.03 38.86 6.14
N ASP A 126 -3.87 38.20 5.36
CA ASP A 126 -4.85 38.87 4.50
C ASP A 126 -5.87 39.69 5.31
N GLN A 127 -6.35 39.15 6.44
CA GLN A 127 -7.28 39.85 7.35
C GLN A 127 -6.66 41.09 8.00
N CYS A 128 -5.36 41.05 8.28
CA CYS A 128 -4.62 42.18 8.83
C CYS A 128 -4.05 43.12 7.75
N GLU A 129 -4.35 42.88 6.47
CA GLU A 129 -3.79 43.61 5.32
C GLU A 129 -2.25 43.63 5.30
N LEU A 130 -1.63 42.59 5.86
CA LEU A 130 -0.18 42.46 5.93
C LEU A 130 0.36 41.79 4.66
N PRO A 131 1.44 42.30 4.06
CA PRO A 131 2.03 41.70 2.87
C PRO A 131 2.49 40.28 3.17
N ARG A 132 2.06 39.31 2.36
CA ARG A 132 2.51 37.93 2.48
C ARG A 132 4.03 37.88 2.28
N PRO A 133 4.79 37.18 3.15
CA PRO A 133 6.23 37.07 2.99
C PRO A 133 6.54 36.40 1.66
N LYS A 134 7.35 37.07 0.82
CA LYS A 134 7.87 36.48 -0.42
C LYS A 134 8.66 35.24 -0.05
N SER A 135 8.16 34.07 -0.43
CA SER A 135 8.92 32.84 -0.26
C SER A 135 10.17 32.91 -1.13
N TRP A 136 11.30 32.39 -0.66
CA TRP A 136 12.54 32.29 -1.44
C TRP A 136 12.38 31.59 -2.80
N ARG A 137 11.27 30.89 -3.03
CA ARG A 137 10.89 30.27 -4.32
C ARG A 137 10.48 31.27 -5.40
N THR A 138 10.14 32.51 -5.05
CA THR A 138 9.68 33.55 -6.01
C THR A 138 10.75 34.60 -6.31
N LEU A 139 12.01 34.36 -5.94
CA LEU A 139 13.12 35.32 -6.13
C LEU A 139 13.89 35.12 -7.44
N GLY A 140 13.38 34.34 -8.40
CA GLY A 140 14.09 34.03 -9.64
C GLY A 140 13.23 34.01 -10.91
N SER A 141 12.02 34.58 -10.88
CA SER A 141 11.18 34.81 -12.06
C SER A 141 11.15 36.29 -12.42
#